data_AF-A0A328BHF1-F1
#
_entry.id   AF-A0A328BHF1-F1
#
_cell.length_a   1.000
_cell.length_b   1.000
_cell.length_c   1.000
_cell.angle_alpha   90.00
_cell.angle_beta   90.00
_cell.angle_gamma   90.00
#
_symmetry.space_group_name_H-M   'P 1'
#
loop_
_entity.id
_entity.type
_entity.pdbx_description
1 polymer ?
#
loop_
_entity_poly.entity_id
_entity_poly.type
_entity_poly.pdbx_seq_one_letter_code
_entity_poly.pdbx_strand_id
1 'polypeptide(L)' 'MDEHLAYFLELRIRLRGRAEAVAIVDRCIGMIARADGASPAEVEVIELEFEALRRDLILRFGERKPITQH' A
#
# COMPACT_ATOMS: atom_id res chain seq x y z
N MET A 1 -6.14 5.43 12.79
CA MET A 1 -5.11 5.62 11.75
C MET A 1 -3.90 4.73 11.99
N ASP A 2 -3.48 4.55 13.25
CA ASP A 2 -2.32 3.75 13.65
C ASP A 2 -2.29 2.26 13.25
N GLU A 3 -3.42 1.55 13.24
CA GLU A 3 -3.40 0.08 13.04
C GLU A 3 -2.92 -0.32 11.63
N HIS A 4 -3.34 0.41 10.60
CA HIS A 4 -2.90 0.17 9.23
C HIS A 4 -1.43 0.52 9.04
N LEU A 5 -0.97 1.62 9.64
CA LEU A 5 0.44 2.01 9.60
C LEU A 5 1.32 0.97 10.32
N ALA A 6 0.90 0.51 11.50
CA ALA A 6 1.59 -0.54 12.25
C ALA A 6 1.71 -1.84 11.43
N TYR A 7 0.64 -2.25 10.74
CA TYR A 7 0.66 -3.41 9.84
C TYR A 7 1.71 -3.27 8.73
N PHE A 8 1.77 -2.11 8.06
CA PHE A 8 2.76 -1.90 7.00
C PHE A 8 4.20 -1.80 7.54
N LEU A 9 4.40 -1.21 8.71
CA LEU A 9 5.71 -1.19 9.37
C LEU A 9 6.16 -2.60 9.74
N GLU A 10 5.25 -3.45 10.22
CA GLU A 10 5.55 -4.86 10.47
C GLU A 10 5.90 -5.61 9.18
N LEU A 11 5.12 -5.42 8.11
CA LEU A 11 5.41 -6.00 6.79
C LEU A 11 6.79 -5.60 6.29
N ARG A 12 7.18 -4.33 6.45
CA ARG A 12 8.49 -3.81 6.06
C ARG A 12 9.62 -4.58 6.75
N ILE A 13 9.49 -4.84 8.06
CA ILE A 13 10.46 -5.62 8.83
C ILE A 13 10.51 -7.06 8.33
N ARG A 14 9.34 -7.70 8.14
CA ARG A 14 9.24 -9.08 7.65
C ARG A 14 9.84 -9.25 6.24
N LEU A 15 9.78 -8.22 5.41
CA LEU A 15 10.24 -8.22 4.03
C LEU A 15 11.65 -7.68 3.84
N ARG A 16 12.42 -7.35 4.89
CA ARG A 16 13.71 -6.62 4.77
C ARG A 16 14.73 -7.20 3.78
N GLY A 17 14.67 -8.50 3.49
CA GLY A 17 15.54 -9.17 2.52
C GLY A 17 15.04 -9.18 1.07
N ARG A 18 13.86 -8.58 0.81
CA ARG A 18 13.19 -8.56 -0.50
C ARG A 18 13.01 -7.11 -0.92
N ALA A 19 14.06 -6.54 -1.52
CA ALA A 19 14.13 -5.11 -1.85
C ALA A 19 12.88 -4.59 -2.61
N GLU A 20 12.40 -5.37 -3.58
CA GLU A 20 11.22 -5.01 -4.35
C GLU A 20 9.93 -5.01 -3.51
N ALA A 21 9.76 -5.99 -2.63
CA ALA A 21 8.60 -6.06 -1.75
C ALA A 21 8.61 -4.92 -0.71
N VAL A 22 9.80 -4.56 -0.21
CA VAL A 22 9.99 -3.40 0.66
C VAL A 22 9.62 -2.11 -0.06
N ALA A 23 10.04 -1.93 -1.31
CA ALA A 23 9.70 -0.73 -2.08
C ALA A 23 8.18 -0.55 -2.28
N ILE A 24 7.43 -1.64 -2.46
CA ILE A 24 5.96 -1.62 -2.53
C ILE A 24 5.38 -1.17 -1.18
N VAL A 25 5.85 -1.75 -0.07
CA VAL A 25 5.40 -1.39 1.28
C VAL A 25 5.74 0.07 1.63
N ASP A 26 6.94 0.54 1.31
CA ASP A 26 7.37 1.91 1.54
C ASP A 26 6.48 2.91 0.76
N ARG A 27 6.06 2.56 -0.47
CA ARG A 27 5.07 3.35 -1.23
C ARG A 27 3.73 3.44 -0.51
N CYS A 28 3.22 2.33 0.01
CA CYS A 28 1.96 2.33 0.77
C CYS A 28 2.05 3.19 2.03
N ILE A 29 3.16 3.09 2.78
CA ILE A 29 3.40 3.94 3.97
C ILE A 29 3.41 5.41 3.57
N GLY A 30 4.09 5.76 2.47
CA GLY A 30 4.14 7.13 1.95
C GLY A 30 2.76 7.68 1.59
N MET A 31 1.90 6.89 0.94
CA MET A 31 0.51 7.29 0.63
C MET A 31 -0.31 7.50 1.90
N ILE A 32 -0.20 6.62 2.90
CA ILE A 32 -0.90 6.75 4.19
C ILE A 32 -0.44 8.02 4.93
N ALA A 33 0.87 8.27 4.97
CA ALA A 33 1.42 9.46 5.62
C ALA A 33 1.00 10.76 4.90
N ARG A 34 0.91 10.75 3.57
CA ARG A 34 0.42 11.89 2.79
C ARG A 34 -1.07 12.14 2.95
N ALA A 35 -1.86 11.09 3.17
CA ALA A 35 -3.29 11.21 3.39
C ALA A 35 -3.62 11.86 4.75
N ASP A 36 -2.70 11.79 5.72
CA ASP A 36 -2.85 12.45 7.01
C ASP A 36 -2.77 13.98 6.86
N GLY A 37 -3.92 14.65 6.97
CA GLY A 37 -4.05 16.10 6.77
C GLY A 37 -4.18 16.54 5.31
N ALA A 38 -4.34 15.61 4.36
CA ALA A 38 -4.55 15.92 2.95
C ALA A 38 -5.83 16.71 2.70
N SER A 39 -5.76 17.68 1.80
CA SER A 39 -6.94 18.29 1.20
C SER A 39 -7.69 17.30 0.29
N PRO A 40 -8.98 17.55 -0.03
CA PRO A 40 -9.74 16.65 -0.91
C PRO A 40 -9.08 16.42 -2.28
N ALA A 41 -8.43 17.45 -2.85
CA ALA A 41 -7.71 17.33 -4.11
C ALA A 41 -6.48 16.42 -4.01
N GLU A 42 -5.78 16.46 -2.87
CA GLU A 42 -4.63 15.57 -2.61
C GLU A 42 -5.08 14.13 -2.35
N VAL A 43 -6.24 13.93 -1.71
CA VAL A 43 -6.85 12.61 -1.56
C VAL A 43 -7.14 11.98 -2.92
N GLU A 44 -7.72 12.75 -3.86
CA GLU A 44 -7.99 12.25 -5.22
C GLU A 44 -6.70 11.83 -5.95
N VAL A 45 -5.61 12.58 -5.78
CA VAL A 45 -4.30 12.20 -6.33
C VAL A 45 -3.78 10.90 -5.68
N ILE A 46 -3.91 10.76 -4.36
CA ILE A 46 -3.49 9.56 -3.63
C ILE A 46 -4.31 8.34 -4.07
N GLU A 47 -5.61 8.48 -4.30
CA GLU A 47 -6.46 7.41 -4.83
C GLU A 47 -6.03 6.97 -6.23
N LEU A 48 -5.68 7.91 -7.11
CA LEU A 48 -5.15 7.58 -8.44
C LEU A 48 -3.80 6.85 -8.37
N GLU A 49 -2.90 7.27 -7.48
CA GLU A 49 -1.63 6.59 -7.21
C GLU A 49 -1.86 5.17 -6.68
N PHE A 50 -2.81 5.00 -5.76
CA PHE A 50 -3.20 3.70 -5.22
C PHE A 50 -3.75 2.78 -6.32
N GLU A 51 -4.64 3.29 -7.17
CA GLU A 51 -5.22 2.52 -8.28
C GLU A 51 -4.20 2.14 -9.35
N ALA A 52 -3.20 2.99 -9.58
CA ALA A 52 -2.06 2.63 -10.44
C ALA A 52 -1.23 1.49 -9.82
N LEU A 53 -0.92 1.58 -8.52
CA LEU A 53 -0.21 0.53 -7.81
C LEU A 53 -0.99 -0.79 -7.80
N ARG A 54 -2.30 -0.75 -7.55
CA ARG A 54 -3.18 -1.92 -7.58
C ARG A 54 -3.12 -2.63 -8.92
N ARG A 55 -3.22 -1.88 -10.03
CA ARG A 55 -3.12 -2.43 -11.39
C ARG A 55 -1.76 -3.07 -11.66
N ASP A 56 -0.67 -2.41 -11.27
CA ASP A 56 0.68 -2.98 -11.41
C ASP A 56 0.81 -4.30 -10.64
N LEU A 57 0.35 -4.35 -9.39
CA LEU A 57 0.38 -5.59 -8.60
C LEU A 57 -0.45 -6.70 -9.21
N ILE A 58 -1.64 -6.40 -9.76
CA ILE A 58 -2.48 -7.38 -10.46
C ILE A 58 -1.78 -7.90 -11.71
N LEU A 59 -1.15 -7.03 -12.50
CA LEU A 59 -0.42 -7.43 -13.70
C LEU A 59 0.75 -8.36 -13.36
N ARG A 60 1.41 -8.11 -12.23
CA ARG A 60 2.61 -8.84 -11.82
C ARG A 60 2.33 -10.15 -11.08
N PHE A 61 1.30 -10.17 -10.25
CA PHE A 61 1.03 -11.28 -9.32
C PHE A 61 -0.33 -11.95 -9.56
N GLY A 62 -1.11 -11.46 -10.52
CA GLY A 62 -2.48 -11.88 -10.77
C GLY A 62 -3.50 -11.21 -9.84
N GLU A 63 -4.78 -11.39 -10.14
CA GLU A 63 -5.84 -10.91 -9.25
C GLU A 63 -5.76 -11.63 -7.90
N ARG A 64 -5.80 -10.84 -6.82
CA ARG A 64 -5.88 -11.39 -5.48
C ARG A 64 -7.26 -12.05 -5.35
N LYS A 65 -7.30 -13.38 -5.24
CA LYS A 65 -8.54 -14.07 -4.89
C LYS A 65 -9.05 -13.50 -3.55
N PRO A 66 -10.36 -13.20 -3.41
CA PRO A 66 -10.89 -12.75 -2.14
C PRO A 66 -10.52 -13.78 -1.08
N ILE A 67 -9.98 -13.29 0.05
CA ILE A 67 -9.71 -14.15 1.20
C ILE A 67 -11.08 -14.59 1.70
N THR A 68 -11.50 -15.81 1.38
CA THR A 68 -12.66 -16.43 2.01
C THR A 68 -12.32 -16.56 3.49
N GLN A 69 -12.83 -15.64 4.30
CA GLN A 69 -12.86 -15.83 5.75
C GLN A 69 -13.79 -17.02 6.02
N HIS A 70 -13.22 -18.11 6.53
CA HIS A 70 -13.94 -19.22 7.15
C HIS A 70 -14.03 -18.99 8.66
#